data_AF-W3RSD4-F1
#
_entry.id   AF-W3RSD4-F1
#
_cell.length_a   1.000
_cell.length_b   1.000
_cell.length_c   1.000
_cell.angle_alpha   90.00
_cell.angle_beta   90.00
_cell.angle_gamma   90.00
#
_symmetry.space_group_name_H-M   'P 1'
#
loop_
_entity.id
_entity.type
_entity.pdbx_description
1 polymer ?
#
loop_
_entity_poly.entity_id
_entity_poly.type
_entity_poly.pdbx_seq_one_letter_code
_entity_poly.pdbx_strand_id
1 'polypeptide(L)' 'MANVRELRPTEAVPSLNHVLVVKLTAGLFEVSGTAGAGRPDARFLKPSTFDDQQSALQCARDFATANAISTIHVKGFHPH' A
#
# COMPACT_ATOMS: atom_id res chain seq x y z
N MET A 1 -5.31 2.23 14.04
CA MET A 1 -5.30 2.51 12.59
C MET A 1 -3.86 2.54 12.12
N ALA A 2 -3.55 2.02 10.92
CA ALA A 2 -2.21 2.06 10.34
C ALA A 2 -1.82 3.50 9.96
N ASN A 3 -0.56 3.87 10.16
CA ASN A 3 -0.05 5.17 9.76
C ASN A 3 0.10 5.24 8.24
N VAL A 4 -0.28 6.36 7.61
CA VAL A 4 -0.08 6.58 6.18
C VAL A 4 1.18 7.42 6.00
N ARG A 5 2.18 6.87 5.32
CA ARG A 5 3.45 7.54 5.03
C ARG A 5 3.63 7.69 3.53
N GLU A 6 3.87 8.90 3.08
CA GLU A 6 4.29 9.13 1.69
C GLU A 6 5.77 8.79 1.49
N LEU A 7 6.06 8.14 0.37
CA LEU A 7 7.41 7.83 -0.09
C LEU A 7 7.66 8.58 -1.39
N ARG A 8 8.91 9.02 -1.61
CA ARG A 8 9.32 9.50 -2.93
C ARG A 8 9.21 8.37 -3.97
N PRO A 9 9.06 8.68 -5.27
CA PRO A 9 8.95 7.65 -6.31
C PRO A 9 10.07 6.61 -6.25
N THR A 10 11.31 7.06 -6.04
CA THR A 10 12.52 6.23 -5.96
C THR A 10 12.83 5.71 -4.56
N GLU A 11 12.10 6.12 -3.52
CA GLU A 11 12.34 5.67 -2.16
C GLU A 11 11.85 4.23 -1.99
N ALA A 12 12.73 3.37 -1.46
CA ALA A 12 12.39 1.98 -1.17
C ALA A 12 11.40 1.89 -0.01
N VAL A 13 10.55 0.86 -0.03
CA VAL A 13 9.67 0.58 1.11
C VAL A 13 10.54 0.03 2.26
N PRO A 14 10.55 0.66 3.43
CA PRO A 14 11.52 0.36 4.50
C PRO A 14 11.24 -0.94 5.26
N SER A 15 10.12 -1.61 5.00
CA SER A 15 9.68 -2.83 5.70
C SER A 15 9.27 -3.91 4.71
N LEU A 16 9.61 -5.16 5.03
CA LEU A 16 9.12 -6.33 4.31
C LEU A 16 7.60 -6.51 4.47
N ASN A 17 7.07 -6.16 5.65
CA ASN A 17 5.64 -6.15 5.91
C ASN A 17 5.08 -4.76 5.67
N HIS A 18 4.34 -4.59 4.59
CA HIS A 18 3.89 -3.28 4.15
C HIS A 18 2.65 -3.38 3.26
N VAL A 19 1.98 -2.23 3.12
CA VAL A 19 1.00 -2.00 2.06
C VAL A 19 1.50 -0.82 1.24
N LEU A 20 1.46 -0.92 -0.08
CA LEU A 20 1.88 0.12 -0.99
C LEU A 20 0.70 0.54 -1.86
N VAL A 21 0.41 1.84 -1.89
CA VAL A 21 -0.54 2.47 -2.79
C VAL A 21 0.23 3.35 -3.76
N VAL A 22 0.07 3.12 -5.06
CA VAL A 22 0.76 3.88 -6.11
C VAL A 22 -0.29 4.59 -6.96
N LYS A 23 -0.15 5.90 -7.15
CA LYS A 23 -0.90 6.62 -8.18
C LYS A 23 -0.26 6.33 -9.54
N LEU A 24 -0.98 5.65 -10.42
CA LEU A 24 -0.52 5.32 -11.77
C LEU A 24 -0.72 6.51 -12.72
N THR A 25 -1.95 7.02 -12.78
CA THR A 25 -2.35 8.18 -13.61
C THR A 25 -3.37 9.05 -12.85
N ALA A 26 -3.89 10.10 -13.49
CA ALA A 26 -4.97 10.88 -12.92
C ALA A 26 -6.22 10.01 -12.73
N GLY A 27 -6.56 9.71 -11.47
CA GLY A 27 -7.72 8.89 -11.13
C GLY A 27 -7.48 7.38 -11.18
N LEU A 28 -6.24 6.89 -11.32
CA LEU A 28 -5.96 5.45 -11.26
C LEU A 28 -4.90 5.15 -10.20
N PHE A 29 -5.24 4.23 -9.30
CA PHE A 29 -4.41 3.84 -8.16
C PHE A 29 -4.22 2.33 -8.16
N GLU A 30 -3.04 1.86 -7.80
CA GLU A 30 -2.77 0.43 -7.58
C GLU A 30 -2.46 0.20 -6.10
N VAL A 31 -3.01 -0.86 -5.53
CA VAL A 31 -2.70 -1.30 -4.16
C VAL A 31 -2.06 -2.67 -4.21
N SER A 32 -0.94 -2.82 -3.53
CA SER A 32 -0.26 -4.10 -3.29
C SER A 32 0.18 -4.18 -1.83
N GLY A 33 0.49 -5.39 -1.35
CA GLY A 33 0.86 -5.56 0.05
C GLY A 33 1.47 -6.92 0.34
N THR A 34 2.30 -6.94 1.37
CA THR A 34 2.99 -8.13 1.86
C THR A 34 2.90 -8.17 3.38
N ALA A 35 2.55 -9.32 3.95
CA ALA A 35 2.54 -9.58 5.38
C ALA A 35 3.22 -10.91 5.68
N GLY A 36 4.08 -10.94 6.70
CA GLY A 36 4.84 -12.13 7.07
C GLY A 36 5.90 -12.51 6.03
N ALA A 37 6.48 -11.55 5.29
CA ALA A 37 7.47 -11.87 4.26
C ALA A 37 8.64 -12.70 4.84
N GLY A 38 9.00 -13.79 4.15
CA GLY A 38 10.02 -14.74 4.62
C GLY A 38 9.49 -15.84 5.56
N ARG A 39 8.19 -15.87 5.85
CA ARG A 39 7.55 -16.95 6.60
C ARG A 39 6.65 -17.82 5.69
N PRO A 40 6.42 -19.10 6.02
CA PRO A 40 5.53 -19.96 5.24
C PRO A 40 4.06 -19.50 5.26
N ASP A 41 3.66 -18.72 6.27
CA ASP A 41 2.32 -18.13 6.41
C ASP A 41 2.22 -16.71 5.82
N ALA A 42 3.15 -16.34 4.93
CA ALA A 42 3.12 -15.04 4.27
C ALA A 42 1.81 -14.84 3.48
N ARG A 43 1.24 -13.64 3.62
CA ARG A 43 0.03 -13.21 2.92
C ARG A 43 0.37 -12.06 1.99
N PHE A 44 -0.11 -12.18 0.76
CA PHE A 44 0.14 -11.19 -0.28
C PHE A 44 -1.18 -10.62 -0.76
N LEU A 45 -1.27 -9.30 -0.79
CA LEU A 45 -2.32 -8.61 -1.52
C LEU A 45 -1.88 -8.51 -2.97
N LYS A 46 -2.56 -9.24 -3.85
CA LYS A 46 -2.33 -9.14 -5.29
C LYS A 46 -2.56 -7.70 -5.76
N PRO A 47 -1.69 -7.14 -6.62
CA PRO A 47 -1.89 -5.82 -7.19
C PRO A 47 -3.30 -5.69 -7.76
N SER A 48 -4.03 -4.69 -7.29
CA SER A 48 -5.41 -4.40 -7.71
C SER A 48 -5.54 -2.91 -7.96
N THR A 49 -6.26 -2.55 -9.03
CA THR A 49 -6.44 -1.15 -9.45
C THR A 49 -7.76 -0.58 -8.97
N PHE A 50 -7.77 0.72 -8.69
CA PHE A 50 -8.91 1.49 -8.17
C PHE A 50 -9.01 2.82 -8.91
N ASP A 51 -10.24 3.24 -9.22
CA ASP A 51 -10.54 4.47 -9.98
C ASP A 51 -10.57 5.74 -9.11
N ASP A 52 -10.33 5.60 -7.81
CA ASP A 52 -10.27 6.73 -6.88
C ASP A 52 -9.35 6.44 -5.68
N GLN A 53 -8.87 7.52 -5.08
CA GLN A 53 -7.91 7.46 -3.98
C GLN A 53 -8.52 6.87 -2.71
N GLN A 54 -9.80 7.13 -2.45
CA GLN A 54 -10.46 6.72 -1.21
C GLN A 54 -10.65 5.20 -1.19
N SER A 55 -11.10 4.61 -2.30
CA SER A 55 -11.24 3.17 -2.47
C SER A 55 -9.90 2.45 -2.35
N ALA A 56 -8.84 3.00 -2.98
CA ALA A 56 -7.49 2.46 -2.86
C ALA A 56 -6.99 2.48 -1.41
N LEU A 57 -7.16 3.61 -0.70
CA LEU A 57 -6.78 3.73 0.70
C LEU A 57 -7.62 2.84 1.62
N GLN A 58 -8.91 2.63 1.31
CA GLN A 58 -9.75 1.74 2.09
C GLN A 58 -9.29 0.29 1.95
N CYS A 59 -9.04 -0.19 0.72
CA CYS A 59 -8.48 -1.51 0.49
C CYS A 59 -7.14 -1.70 1.24
N ALA A 60 -6.27 -0.69 1.17
CA ALA A 60 -4.99 -0.72 1.88
C ALA A 60 -5.14 -0.82 3.41
N ARG A 61 -6.11 -0.10 3.98
CA ARG A 61 -6.43 -0.14 5.42
C ARG A 61 -7.01 -1.48 5.84
N ASP A 62 -7.87 -2.08 5.03
CA ASP A 62 -8.49 -3.37 5.33
C ASP A 62 -7.42 -4.47 5.36
N PHE A 63 -6.53 -4.51 4.37
CA PHE A 63 -5.42 -5.46 4.38
C PHE A 63 -4.44 -5.20 5.52
N ALA A 64 -4.10 -3.93 5.79
CA ALA A 64 -3.22 -3.60 6.91
C ALA A 64 -3.81 -4.03 8.26
N THR A 65 -5.10 -3.83 8.46
CA THR A 65 -5.82 -4.23 9.69
C THR A 65 -5.87 -5.75 9.83
N ALA A 66 -6.24 -6.45 8.76
CA ALA A 66 -6.33 -7.92 8.76
C ALA A 66 -4.98 -8.61 9.03
N ASN A 67 -3.86 -7.94 8.79
CA ASN A 67 -2.52 -8.51 8.91
C ASN A 67 -1.62 -7.76 9.92
N ALA A 68 -2.21 -6.92 10.79
CA ALA A 68 -1.49 -6.14 11.81
C ALA A 68 -0.28 -5.33 11.26
N ILE A 69 -0.40 -4.80 10.04
CA ILE A 69 0.61 -3.93 9.43
C ILE A 69 0.42 -2.51 9.97
N SER A 70 1.47 -1.95 10.56
CA SER A 70 1.43 -0.63 11.20
C SER A 70 1.50 0.54 10.21
N THR A 71 1.91 0.31 8.96
CA THR A 71 2.22 1.39 8.02
C THR A 71 1.76 1.07 6.59
N ILE A 72 1.05 2.02 6.00
CA ILE A 72 0.67 2.05 4.59
C ILE A 72 1.56 3.10 3.91
N HIS A 73 2.24 2.71 2.85
CA HIS A 73 3.08 3.58 2.04
C HIS A 73 2.28 4.07 0.84
N VAL A 74 2.38 5.36 0.52
CA VAL A 74 1.77 5.95 -0.67
C VAL A 74 2.84 6.56 -1.58
N LYS A 75 2.68 6.44 -2.90
CA LYS A 75 3.58 7.02 -3.92
C LYS A 75 2.77 7.80 -4.97
N GLY A 76 3.28 8.97 -5.35
CA GLY A 76 2.72 9.81 -6.41
C GLY A 76 1.48 10.62 -5.99
N PHE A 77 1.27 10.83 -4.69
CA PHE A 77 0.10 11.55 -4.19
C PHE A 77 0.34 13.08 -4.17
N HIS A 78 1.58 13.53 -4.04
CA HIS A 78 1.94 14.92 -4.27
C HIS A 78 1.84 15.33 -5.76
N PRO A 79 1.33 16.54 -6.07
CA PRO A 79 1.49 17.14 -7.38
C PRO A 79 2.98 17.47 -7.58
N HIS A 80 3.52 17.03 -8.72
CA HIS A 80 4.81 17.51 -9.22
C HIS A 80 4.69 18.97 -9.68
#